data_AF-A0A7C4JN01-F1
#
_entry.id   AF-A0A7C4JN01-F1
#
_cell.length_a   1.000
_cell.length_b   1.000
_cell.length_c   1.000
_cell.angle_alpha   90.00
_cell.angle_beta   90.00
_cell.angle_gamma   90.00
#
_symmetry.space_group_name_H-M   'P 1'
#
loop_
_entity.id
_entity.type
_entity.pdbx_description
1 polymer ?
#
loop_
_entity_poly.entity_id
_entity_poly.type
_entity_poly.pdbx_seq_one_letter_code
_entity_poly.pdbx_strand_id
1 'polypeptide(L)'
;MSHRDFLAMVGNASEKIRELVENGNSFMVFCHIDADGLSSGSISSVMLLRMNARFITRSVKNIDEVIESIPNLQKDIVILLTDIGSGYIRILREKFADRKFVILDHHQPDGESEKHWVHVNPHLCGIDGAKEISSSGIAYLVAKSLSEENISLSPVAIVGALGDLQDKSSGKRELDGLNKLIVEDAVRSGLLKVSDDLLFYGRSYRPIHLA
;
A
#
# COMPACT_ATOMS: atom_id res chain seq x y z
N MET A 1 -7.34 -19.82 -3.68
CA MET A 1 -6.39 -18.90 -4.34
C MET A 1 -5.22 -18.68 -3.39
N SER A 2 -4.02 -18.45 -3.93
CA SER A 2 -2.75 -18.60 -3.19
C SER A 2 -1.93 -17.30 -3.18
N HIS A 3 -0.95 -17.18 -2.28
CA HIS A 3 0.06 -16.09 -2.30
C HIS A 3 0.70 -15.91 -3.68
N ARG A 4 0.84 -16.98 -4.47
CA ARG A 4 1.37 -16.92 -5.84
C ARG A 4 0.49 -16.10 -6.77
N ASP A 5 -0.84 -16.23 -6.65
CA ASP A 5 -1.80 -15.50 -7.48
C ASP A 5 -1.72 -14.00 -7.17
N PHE A 6 -1.58 -13.67 -5.87
CA PHE A 6 -1.40 -12.29 -5.43
C PHE A 6 -0.08 -11.69 -5.90
N LEU A 7 1.03 -12.42 -5.81
CA LEU A 7 2.32 -11.95 -6.33
C LEU A 7 2.29 -11.76 -7.86
N ALA A 8 1.54 -12.59 -8.59
CA ALA A 8 1.31 -12.39 -10.02
C ALA A 8 0.48 -11.12 -10.29
N MET A 9 -0.53 -10.84 -9.47
CA MET A 9 -1.29 -9.59 -9.52
C MET A 9 -0.40 -8.36 -9.27
N VAL A 10 0.49 -8.43 -8.28
CA VAL A 10 1.51 -7.40 -8.01
C VAL A 10 2.41 -7.18 -9.23
N GLY A 11 2.91 -8.26 -9.85
CA GLY A 11 3.75 -8.17 -11.05
C GLY A 11 3.03 -7.58 -12.27
N ASN A 12 1.75 -7.88 -12.44
CA ASN A 12 0.95 -7.25 -13.50
C ASN A 12 0.70 -5.76 -13.22
N ALA A 13 0.52 -5.40 -11.96
CA ALA A 13 0.31 -4.02 -11.55
C ALA A 13 1.57 -3.16 -11.71
N SER A 14 2.74 -3.69 -11.36
CA SER A 14 4.02 -3.00 -11.56
C SER A 14 4.25 -2.69 -13.04
N GLU A 15 4.06 -3.64 -13.94
CA GLU A 15 4.22 -3.38 -15.39
C GLU A 15 3.22 -2.35 -15.91
N LYS A 16 1.94 -2.39 -15.48
CA LYS A 16 0.98 -1.33 -15.84
C LYS A 16 1.38 0.04 -15.29
N ILE A 17 1.92 0.13 -14.08
CA ILE A 17 2.42 1.38 -13.51
C ILE A 17 3.64 1.87 -14.31
N ARG A 18 4.55 0.98 -14.70
CA ARG A 18 5.68 1.29 -15.59
C ARG A 18 5.20 1.89 -16.90
N GLU A 19 4.25 1.26 -17.57
CA GLU A 19 3.65 1.77 -18.81
C GLU A 19 3.03 3.15 -18.61
N LEU A 20 2.31 3.39 -17.51
CA LEU A 20 1.73 4.71 -17.22
C LEU A 20 2.81 5.78 -17.06
N VAL A 21 3.91 5.47 -16.38
CA VAL A 21 5.03 6.40 -16.20
C VAL A 21 5.75 6.66 -17.53
N GLU A 22 6.06 5.62 -18.31
CA GLU A 22 6.74 5.73 -19.61
C GLU A 22 5.91 6.51 -20.63
N ASN A 23 4.58 6.42 -20.55
CA ASN A 23 3.66 7.24 -21.34
C ASN A 23 3.54 8.70 -20.85
N GLY A 24 4.34 9.12 -19.86
CA GLY A 24 4.41 10.50 -19.37
C GLY A 24 3.23 10.95 -18.51
N ASN A 25 2.40 10.01 -18.03
CA ASN A 25 1.25 10.34 -17.18
C ASN A 25 1.73 10.96 -15.85
N SER A 26 0.95 11.90 -15.33
CA SER A 26 1.15 12.44 -13.98
C SER A 26 0.21 11.75 -12.99
N PHE A 27 0.61 11.69 -11.73
CA PHE A 27 -0.12 10.97 -10.69
C PHE A 27 -0.63 11.92 -9.59
N MET A 28 -1.85 11.67 -9.13
CA MET A 28 -2.34 12.21 -7.86
C MET A 28 -2.46 11.05 -6.88
N VAL A 29 -1.58 11.02 -5.88
CA VAL A 29 -1.57 10.01 -4.83
C VAL A 29 -2.44 10.49 -3.66
N PHE A 30 -3.44 9.71 -3.31
CA PHE A 30 -4.20 9.87 -2.08
C PHE A 30 -3.92 8.72 -1.14
N CYS A 31 -3.63 9.03 0.12
CA CYS A 31 -3.44 8.02 1.15
C CYS A 31 -4.25 8.34 2.41
N HIS A 32 -4.58 7.32 3.20
CA HIS A 32 -5.19 7.53 4.50
C HIS A 32 -4.21 8.22 5.47
N ILE A 33 -4.74 8.81 6.56
CA ILE A 33 -3.96 9.66 7.50
C ILE A 33 -3.41 8.88 8.71
N ASP A 34 -3.52 7.55 8.74
CA ASP A 34 -2.91 6.73 9.77
C ASP A 34 -1.49 6.24 9.39
N ALA A 35 -0.93 5.34 10.21
CA ALA A 35 0.42 4.83 9.98
C ALA A 35 0.54 3.99 8.70
N ASP A 36 -0.48 3.22 8.32
CA ASP A 36 -0.41 2.39 7.11
C ASP A 36 -0.62 3.24 5.86
N GLY A 37 -1.58 4.16 5.88
CA GLY A 37 -1.81 5.15 4.84
C GLY A 37 -0.61 6.06 4.59
N LEU A 38 -0.01 6.65 5.63
CA LEU A 38 1.17 7.51 5.46
C LEU A 38 2.39 6.71 4.97
N SER A 39 2.57 5.48 5.46
CA SER A 39 3.65 4.59 5.02
C SER A 39 3.48 4.22 3.54
N SER A 40 2.29 3.75 3.15
CA SER A 40 1.98 3.36 1.77
C SER A 40 2.02 4.53 0.78
N GLY A 41 1.54 5.70 1.19
CA GLY A 41 1.66 6.95 0.44
C GLY A 41 3.12 7.37 0.24
N SER A 42 3.96 7.24 1.27
CA SER A 42 5.39 7.55 1.16
C SER A 42 6.13 6.56 0.24
N ILE A 43 5.84 5.26 0.34
CA ILE A 43 6.41 4.21 -0.52
C ILE A 43 6.03 4.47 -1.97
N SER A 44 4.74 4.73 -2.24
CA SER A 44 4.24 5.07 -3.58
C SER A 44 4.91 6.33 -4.13
N SER A 45 5.12 7.34 -3.29
CA SER A 45 5.79 8.58 -3.68
C SER A 45 7.27 8.35 -4.04
N VAL A 46 8.01 7.59 -3.23
CA VAL A 46 9.43 7.29 -3.50
C VAL A 46 9.58 6.39 -4.72
N MET A 47 8.69 5.40 -4.89
CA MET A 47 8.62 4.57 -6.09
C MET A 47 8.45 5.42 -7.35
N LEU A 48 7.45 6.32 -7.38
CA LEU A 48 7.19 7.22 -8.50
C LEU A 48 8.37 8.18 -8.74
N LEU A 49 8.96 8.72 -7.68
CA LEU A 49 10.14 9.59 -7.75
C LEU A 49 11.33 8.88 -8.40
N ARG A 50 11.63 7.65 -7.99
CA ARG A 50 12.72 6.83 -8.56
C ARG A 50 12.50 6.51 -10.03
N MET A 51 11.24 6.43 -10.47
CA MET A 51 10.88 6.24 -11.87
C MET A 51 10.84 7.57 -12.67
N ASN A 52 11.22 8.70 -12.06
CA ASN A 52 11.14 10.04 -12.65
C ASN A 52 9.71 10.45 -13.07
N ALA A 53 8.69 9.94 -12.38
CA ALA A 53 7.29 10.32 -12.62
C ALA A 53 6.95 11.67 -11.96
N ARG A 54 6.01 12.41 -12.55
CA ARG A 54 5.42 13.61 -11.93
C ARG A 54 4.26 13.21 -11.03
N PHE A 55 4.28 13.64 -9.78
CA PHE A 55 3.19 13.33 -8.86
C PHE A 55 2.97 14.39 -7.78
N ILE A 56 1.77 14.38 -7.21
CA ILE A 56 1.41 15.10 -5.97
C ILE A 56 0.85 14.06 -5.01
N THR A 57 1.21 14.15 -3.74
CA THR A 57 0.70 13.26 -2.68
C THR A 57 -0.10 14.06 -1.66
N ARG A 58 -1.29 13.58 -1.31
CA ARG A 58 -2.16 14.16 -0.29
C ARG A 58 -2.70 13.07 0.64
N SER A 59 -2.51 13.24 1.93
CA SER A 59 -3.22 12.46 2.94
C SER A 59 -4.66 12.96 3.09
N VAL A 60 -5.62 12.06 3.22
CA VAL A 60 -7.05 12.35 3.40
C VAL A 60 -7.59 11.60 4.61
N LYS A 61 -8.64 12.14 5.24
CA LYS A 61 -9.31 11.47 6.37
C LYS A 61 -10.35 10.46 5.94
N ASN A 62 -10.94 10.65 4.76
CA ASN A 62 -12.00 9.79 4.23
C ASN A 62 -12.07 9.90 2.70
N ILE A 63 -12.93 9.07 2.11
CA ILE A 63 -13.09 9.01 0.65
C ILE A 63 -13.75 10.27 0.06
N ASP A 64 -14.55 10.99 0.84
CA ASP A 64 -15.27 12.17 0.35
C ASP A 64 -14.29 13.26 -0.10
N GLU A 65 -13.20 13.47 0.63
CA GLU A 65 -12.13 14.39 0.22
C GLU A 65 -11.51 14.02 -1.14
N VAL A 66 -11.43 12.73 -1.46
CA VAL A 66 -10.94 12.23 -2.76
C VAL A 66 -11.98 12.51 -3.85
N ILE A 67 -13.24 12.12 -3.60
CA ILE A 67 -14.36 12.28 -4.54
C ILE A 67 -14.56 13.76 -4.90
N GLU A 68 -14.44 14.67 -3.92
CA GLU A 68 -14.53 16.11 -4.15
C GLU A 68 -13.31 16.68 -4.91
N SER A 69 -12.15 16.05 -4.78
CA SER A 69 -10.92 16.52 -5.44
C SER A 69 -10.84 16.11 -6.91
N ILE A 70 -11.31 14.90 -7.28
CA ILE A 70 -11.16 14.34 -8.62
C ILE A 70 -11.70 15.23 -9.76
N PRO A 71 -12.89 15.87 -9.65
CA PRO A 71 -13.41 16.75 -10.70
C PRO A 71 -12.51 17.94 -11.04
N ASN A 72 -11.65 18.36 -10.09
CA ASN A 72 -10.73 19.49 -10.28
C ASN A 72 -9.39 19.06 -10.91
N LEU A 73 -9.17 17.77 -11.12
CA LEU A 73 -7.96 17.22 -11.74
C LEU A 73 -8.13 17.10 -13.26
N GLN A 74 -7.08 17.41 -14.01
CA GLN A 74 -7.03 17.15 -15.46
C GLN A 74 -7.32 15.66 -15.74
N LYS A 75 -8.00 15.38 -16.87
CA LYS A 75 -8.58 14.06 -17.17
C LYS A 75 -7.54 12.94 -17.30
N ASP A 76 -6.35 13.29 -17.74
CA ASP A 76 -5.21 12.40 -17.96
C ASP A 76 -4.40 12.08 -16.71
N ILE A 77 -4.64 12.78 -15.58
CA ILE A 77 -4.02 12.45 -14.29
C ILE A 77 -4.51 11.08 -13.82
N VAL A 78 -3.55 10.20 -13.53
CA VAL A 78 -3.78 8.90 -12.89
C VAL A 78 -4.01 9.10 -11.41
N ILE A 79 -5.09 8.54 -10.88
CA ILE A 79 -5.44 8.64 -9.46
C ILE A 79 -4.90 7.38 -8.78
N LEU A 80 -3.89 7.53 -7.92
CA LEU A 80 -3.35 6.45 -7.11
C LEU A 80 -3.96 6.54 -5.72
N LEU A 81 -4.78 5.57 -5.34
CA LEU A 81 -5.34 5.43 -4.01
C LEU A 81 -4.56 4.36 -3.26
N THR A 82 -4.15 4.65 -2.03
CA THR A 82 -3.50 3.66 -1.17
C THR A 82 -4.01 3.75 0.25
N ASP A 83 -4.28 2.59 0.84
CA ASP A 83 -4.99 2.47 2.12
C ASP A 83 -6.40 3.07 2.15
N ILE A 84 -6.97 3.24 0.96
CA ILE A 84 -8.32 3.70 0.74
C ILE A 84 -8.77 3.30 -0.67
N GLY A 85 -10.06 3.11 -0.86
CA GLY A 85 -10.68 2.98 -2.19
C GLY A 85 -11.37 1.65 -2.46
N SER A 86 -10.87 0.52 -1.95
CA SER A 86 -11.48 -0.80 -2.21
C SER A 86 -12.89 -0.89 -1.61
N GLY A 87 -13.11 -0.31 -0.43
CA GLY A 87 -14.44 -0.21 0.17
C GLY A 87 -15.41 0.74 -0.56
N TYR A 88 -14.99 1.37 -1.66
CA TYR A 88 -15.72 2.43 -2.36
C TYR A 88 -15.68 2.27 -3.89
N ILE A 89 -15.37 1.09 -4.40
CA ILE A 89 -15.32 0.80 -5.83
C ILE A 89 -16.64 1.15 -6.51
N ARG A 90 -17.80 0.82 -5.92
CA ARG A 90 -19.09 1.12 -6.58
C ARG A 90 -19.29 2.61 -6.86
N ILE A 91 -19.06 3.46 -5.85
CA ILE A 91 -19.24 4.90 -5.99
C ILE A 91 -18.16 5.52 -6.90
N LEU A 92 -16.93 5.03 -6.82
CA LEU A 92 -15.86 5.46 -7.72
C LEU A 92 -16.20 5.13 -9.17
N ARG A 93 -16.77 3.96 -9.44
CA ARG A 93 -17.19 3.55 -10.78
C ARG A 93 -18.34 4.40 -11.28
N GLU A 94 -19.37 4.58 -10.46
CA GLU A 94 -20.54 5.38 -10.82
C GLU A 94 -20.17 6.80 -11.24
N LYS A 95 -19.22 7.43 -10.52
CA LYS A 95 -18.84 8.82 -10.75
C LYS A 95 -17.68 9.01 -11.72
N PHE A 96 -16.74 8.06 -11.78
CA PHE A 96 -15.42 8.26 -12.37
C PHE A 96 -14.94 7.07 -13.21
N ALA A 97 -15.85 6.27 -13.77
CA ALA A 97 -15.52 5.13 -14.65
C ALA A 97 -14.62 5.49 -15.84
N ASP A 98 -14.57 6.74 -16.29
CA ASP A 98 -13.73 7.20 -17.40
C ASP A 98 -12.33 7.68 -16.96
N ARG A 99 -12.02 7.62 -15.66
CA ARG A 99 -10.73 8.01 -15.08
C ARG A 99 -9.81 6.79 -14.95
N LYS A 100 -8.50 7.03 -14.93
CA LYS A 100 -7.49 6.01 -14.66
C LYS A 100 -7.23 5.91 -13.16
N PHE A 101 -7.41 4.73 -12.59
CA PHE A 101 -7.10 4.45 -11.18
C PHE A 101 -6.00 3.41 -11.02
N VAL A 102 -5.18 3.61 -10.00
CA VAL A 102 -4.31 2.61 -9.38
C VAL A 102 -4.74 2.52 -7.91
N ILE A 103 -5.19 1.36 -7.44
CA ILE A 103 -5.71 1.15 -6.09
C ILE A 103 -4.86 0.08 -5.41
N LEU A 104 -4.13 0.48 -4.37
CA LEU A 104 -3.24 -0.37 -3.57
C LEU A 104 -3.76 -0.43 -2.14
N ASP A 105 -4.63 -1.39 -1.86
CA ASP A 105 -5.44 -1.35 -0.65
C ASP A 105 -5.79 -2.77 -0.17
N HIS A 106 -5.83 -2.96 1.14
CA HIS A 106 -6.07 -4.22 1.81
C HIS A 106 -7.50 -4.39 2.36
N HIS A 107 -8.31 -3.32 2.36
CA HIS A 107 -9.69 -3.39 2.85
C HIS A 107 -10.59 -4.26 1.96
N GLN A 108 -11.68 -4.78 2.52
CA GLN A 108 -12.66 -5.57 1.79
C GLN A 108 -13.25 -4.76 0.61
N PRO A 109 -13.16 -5.25 -0.64
CA PRO A 109 -13.77 -4.57 -1.78
C PRO A 109 -15.31 -4.55 -1.70
N ASP A 110 -15.95 -3.41 -2.03
CA ASP A 110 -17.42 -3.28 -2.09
C ASP A 110 -18.00 -3.67 -3.47
N GLY A 111 -17.15 -4.01 -4.44
CA GLY A 111 -17.55 -4.44 -5.77
C GLY A 111 -16.35 -4.76 -6.66
N GLU A 112 -16.63 -5.06 -7.93
CA GLU A 112 -15.60 -5.25 -8.96
C GLU A 112 -15.20 -3.90 -9.54
N SER A 113 -13.89 -3.67 -9.70
CA SER A 113 -13.34 -2.46 -10.32
C SER A 113 -13.50 -2.48 -11.84
N GLU A 114 -13.33 -1.31 -12.49
CA GLU A 114 -13.28 -1.28 -13.95
C GLU A 114 -12.07 -2.05 -14.48
N LYS A 115 -12.23 -2.75 -15.62
CA LYS A 115 -11.15 -3.58 -16.20
C LYS A 115 -9.88 -2.82 -16.55
N HIS A 116 -10.01 -1.52 -16.83
CA HIS A 116 -8.90 -0.65 -17.18
C HIS A 116 -8.24 0.01 -15.96
N TRP A 117 -8.77 -0.22 -14.75
CA TRP A 117 -8.12 0.18 -13.50
C TRP A 117 -7.06 -0.85 -13.11
N VAL A 118 -6.06 -0.39 -12.37
CA VAL A 118 -5.13 -1.26 -11.65
C VAL A 118 -5.64 -1.38 -10.23
N HIS A 119 -6.08 -2.56 -9.80
CA HIS A 119 -6.58 -2.80 -8.44
C HIS A 119 -5.85 -3.99 -7.85
N VAL A 120 -4.96 -3.70 -6.90
CA VAL A 120 -4.19 -4.70 -6.16
C VAL A 120 -4.79 -4.82 -4.78
N ASN A 121 -5.44 -5.96 -4.51
CA ASN A 121 -6.08 -6.22 -3.24
C ASN A 121 -6.03 -7.71 -2.88
N PRO A 122 -5.58 -8.07 -1.66
CA PRO A 122 -5.40 -9.46 -1.23
C PRO A 122 -6.70 -10.27 -1.23
N HIS A 123 -7.85 -9.65 -0.93
CA HIS A 123 -9.14 -10.35 -0.86
C HIS A 123 -9.56 -10.93 -2.21
N LEU A 124 -9.12 -10.32 -3.32
CA LEU A 124 -9.37 -10.85 -4.68
C LEU A 124 -8.64 -12.18 -4.93
N CYS A 125 -7.64 -12.50 -4.10
CA CYS A 125 -6.91 -13.77 -4.10
C CYS A 125 -7.23 -14.64 -2.88
N GLY A 126 -8.29 -14.32 -2.13
CA GLY A 126 -8.69 -15.08 -0.94
C GLY A 126 -7.71 -14.97 0.25
N ILE A 127 -6.91 -13.90 0.29
CA ILE A 127 -5.96 -13.61 1.38
C ILE A 127 -6.63 -12.64 2.36
N ASP A 128 -6.40 -12.84 3.66
CA ASP A 128 -6.95 -11.98 4.71
C ASP A 128 -6.17 -10.67 4.81
N GLY A 129 -6.72 -9.59 4.23
CA GLY A 129 -6.13 -8.26 4.24
C GLY A 129 -5.95 -7.67 5.63
N ALA A 130 -6.69 -8.13 6.65
CA ALA A 130 -6.53 -7.62 8.02
C ALA A 130 -5.33 -8.25 8.77
N LYS A 131 -4.66 -9.24 8.17
CA LYS A 131 -3.62 -10.04 8.86
C LYS A 131 -2.36 -10.26 8.04
N GLU A 132 -2.53 -10.60 6.77
CA GLU A 132 -1.42 -11.14 5.97
C GLU A 132 -0.65 -10.06 5.21
N ILE A 133 -1.28 -8.92 4.91
CA ILE A 133 -0.64 -7.78 4.25
C ILE A 133 -1.41 -6.48 4.47
N SER A 134 -0.70 -5.40 4.77
CA SER A 134 -1.27 -4.06 4.86
C SER A 134 -1.10 -3.29 3.55
N SER A 135 -1.75 -2.14 3.39
CA SER A 135 -1.62 -1.31 2.18
C SER A 135 -0.17 -0.86 1.94
N SER A 136 0.60 -0.58 2.99
CA SER A 136 2.03 -0.28 2.84
C SER A 136 2.84 -1.50 2.43
N GLY A 137 2.45 -2.69 2.87
CA GLY A 137 2.99 -3.95 2.37
C GLY A 137 2.72 -4.15 0.87
N ILE A 138 1.48 -3.89 0.42
CA ILE A 138 1.10 -3.96 -1.00
C ILE A 138 1.93 -2.96 -1.82
N ALA A 139 1.99 -1.70 -1.38
CA ALA A 139 2.77 -0.66 -2.06
C ALA A 139 4.24 -1.04 -2.15
N TYR A 140 4.81 -1.63 -1.10
CA TYR A 140 6.19 -2.13 -1.10
C TYR A 140 6.41 -3.25 -2.11
N LEU A 141 5.54 -4.26 -2.16
CA LEU A 141 5.70 -5.37 -3.10
C LEU A 141 5.62 -4.89 -4.56
N VAL A 142 4.72 -3.93 -4.85
CA VAL A 142 4.65 -3.28 -6.16
C VAL A 142 5.95 -2.51 -6.46
N ALA A 143 6.42 -1.70 -5.51
CA ALA A 143 7.66 -0.95 -5.68
C ALA A 143 8.88 -1.85 -5.89
N LYS A 144 9.02 -2.93 -5.10
CA LYS A 144 10.09 -3.92 -5.25
C LYS A 144 10.02 -4.61 -6.61
N SER A 145 8.82 -4.97 -7.07
CA SER A 145 8.63 -5.58 -8.39
C SER A 145 9.07 -4.66 -9.54
N LEU A 146 9.05 -3.33 -9.36
CA LEU A 146 9.54 -2.38 -10.35
C LEU A 146 11.07 -2.26 -10.35
N SER A 147 11.70 -2.33 -9.17
CA SER A 147 13.15 -2.21 -8.96
C SER A 147 13.56 -2.73 -7.58
N GLU A 148 14.62 -3.54 -7.52
CA GLU A 148 15.23 -4.04 -6.27
C GLU A 148 15.78 -2.91 -5.38
N GLU A 149 16.05 -1.72 -5.93
CA GLU A 149 16.44 -0.55 -5.12
C GLU A 149 15.38 -0.22 -4.05
N ASN A 150 14.11 -0.57 -4.32
CA ASN A 150 13.00 -0.36 -3.40
C ASN A 150 13.00 -1.30 -2.19
N ILE A 151 13.90 -2.30 -2.09
CA ILE A 151 14.10 -3.04 -0.83
C ILE A 151 14.43 -2.10 0.34
N SER A 152 15.09 -0.96 0.06
CA SER A 152 15.34 0.11 1.03
C SER A 152 14.07 0.66 1.73
N LEU A 153 12.88 0.42 1.14
CA LEU A 153 11.59 0.85 1.69
C LEU A 153 10.93 -0.20 2.59
N SER A 154 11.49 -1.42 2.69
CA SER A 154 10.92 -2.50 3.52
C SER A 154 10.72 -2.11 4.99
N PRO A 155 11.57 -1.30 5.67
CA PRO A 155 11.29 -0.88 7.04
C PRO A 155 10.04 -0.02 7.16
N VAL A 156 9.75 0.84 6.17
CA VAL A 156 8.56 1.71 6.16
C VAL A 156 7.29 0.88 5.98
N ALA A 157 7.34 -0.14 5.13
CA ALA A 157 6.22 -1.08 4.98
C ALA A 157 5.92 -1.84 6.26
N ILE A 158 6.96 -2.25 6.99
CA ILE A 158 6.82 -2.91 8.30
C ILE A 158 6.20 -1.94 9.33
N VAL A 159 6.56 -0.64 9.31
CA VAL A 159 5.94 0.37 10.18
C VAL A 159 4.44 0.48 9.91
N GLY A 160 4.01 0.52 8.64
CA GLY A 160 2.59 0.55 8.31
C GLY A 160 1.84 -0.70 8.76
N ALA A 161 2.39 -1.90 8.47
CA ALA A 161 1.79 -3.16 8.91
C ALA A 161 1.67 -3.30 10.44
N LEU A 162 2.66 -2.82 11.20
CA LEU A 162 2.59 -2.76 12.66
C LEU A 162 1.61 -1.70 13.16
N GLY A 163 1.52 -0.57 12.47
CA GLY A 163 0.55 0.49 12.73
C GLY A 163 -0.89 0.01 12.57
N ASP A 164 -1.12 -0.88 11.61
CA ASP A 164 -2.38 -1.55 11.35
C ASP A 164 -2.60 -2.82 12.22
N LEU A 165 -1.72 -3.05 13.20
CA LEU A 165 -1.83 -4.12 14.20
C LEU A 165 -1.85 -5.54 13.61
N GLN A 166 -1.27 -5.75 12.42
CA GLN A 166 -1.30 -7.04 11.73
C GLN A 166 -0.40 -8.12 12.38
N ASP A 167 0.42 -7.72 13.35
CA ASP A 167 1.26 -8.61 14.15
C ASP A 167 0.50 -9.37 15.25
N LYS A 168 -0.81 -9.17 15.36
CA LYS A 168 -1.68 -9.83 16.35
C LYS A 168 -2.39 -11.09 15.82
N SER A 169 -2.10 -11.47 14.58
CA SER A 169 -2.81 -12.51 13.85
C SER A 169 -2.48 -13.93 14.30
N SER A 170 -1.26 -14.15 14.81
CA SER A 170 -0.84 -15.42 15.38
C SER A 170 -0.83 -15.34 16.91
N GLY A 171 -0.81 -16.49 17.59
CA GLY A 171 -0.69 -16.54 19.07
C GLY A 171 0.63 -15.94 19.60
N LYS A 172 1.50 -15.46 18.71
CA LYS A 172 2.73 -14.73 18.98
C LYS A 172 2.64 -13.35 18.30
N ARG A 173 3.32 -12.35 18.88
CA ARG A 173 3.39 -11.01 18.28
C ARG A 173 4.43 -11.00 17.17
N GLU A 174 4.01 -11.32 15.96
CA GLU A 174 4.86 -11.39 14.76
C GLU A 174 4.06 -11.10 13.49
N LEU A 175 4.74 -10.53 12.49
CA LEU A 175 4.19 -10.38 11.14
C LEU A 175 4.34 -11.69 10.37
N ASP A 176 3.23 -12.27 9.92
CA ASP A 176 3.19 -13.53 9.17
C ASP A 176 2.62 -13.33 7.74
N GLY A 177 2.39 -14.42 7.01
CA GLY A 177 1.81 -14.36 5.66
C GLY A 177 2.73 -13.62 4.68
N LEU A 178 2.17 -12.69 3.90
CA LEU A 178 2.96 -11.90 2.95
C LEU A 178 3.82 -10.84 3.65
N ASN A 179 3.41 -10.33 4.82
CA ASN A 179 4.23 -9.40 5.62
C ASN A 179 5.57 -10.05 6.01
N LYS A 180 5.60 -11.37 6.24
CA LYS A 180 6.84 -12.10 6.53
C LYS A 180 7.88 -11.96 5.43
N LEU A 181 7.46 -11.95 4.16
CA LEU A 181 8.37 -11.76 3.03
C LEU A 181 9.08 -10.40 3.09
N ILE A 182 8.36 -9.37 3.53
CA ILE A 182 8.88 -8.00 3.68
C ILE A 182 9.88 -7.92 4.85
N VAL A 183 9.57 -8.59 5.96
CA VAL A 183 10.49 -8.72 7.10
C VAL A 183 11.77 -9.43 6.68
N GLU A 184 11.67 -10.53 5.93
CA GLU A 184 12.83 -11.26 5.42
C GLU A 184 13.70 -10.41 4.50
N ASP A 185 13.11 -9.62 3.60
CA ASP A 185 13.84 -8.68 2.75
C ASP A 185 14.63 -7.66 3.58
N ALA A 186 13.99 -7.05 4.58
CA ALA A 186 14.61 -6.06 5.46
C ALA A 186 15.76 -6.65 6.27
N VAL A 187 15.59 -7.86 6.81
CA VAL A 187 16.62 -8.56 7.60
C VAL A 187 17.80 -8.97 6.72
N ARG A 188 17.53 -9.59 5.55
CA ARG A 188 18.60 -10.01 4.62
C ARG A 188 19.42 -8.83 4.12
N SER A 189 18.80 -7.65 4.00
CA SER A 189 19.47 -6.41 3.57
C SER A 189 20.11 -5.63 4.70
N GLY A 190 20.06 -6.14 5.94
CA GLY A 190 20.65 -5.47 7.12
C GLY A 190 19.92 -4.18 7.54
N LEU A 191 18.69 -3.96 7.08
CA LEU A 191 17.89 -2.76 7.36
C LEU A 191 17.10 -2.87 8.66
N LEU A 192 16.85 -4.10 9.14
CA LEU A 192 16.09 -4.37 10.35
C LEU A 192 16.63 -5.62 11.05
N LYS A 193 16.44 -5.69 12.37
CA LYS A 193 16.68 -6.89 13.18
C LYS A 193 15.38 -7.29 13.88
N VAL A 194 15.08 -8.59 13.85
CA VAL A 194 13.98 -9.19 14.62
C VAL A 194 14.54 -9.81 15.90
N SER A 195 13.86 -9.57 17.02
CA SER A 195 14.20 -10.14 18.32
C SER A 195 12.95 -10.25 19.19
N ASP A 196 12.89 -11.25 20.04
CA ASP A 196 11.85 -11.37 21.06
C ASP A 196 12.10 -10.36 22.19
N ASP A 197 11.05 -9.61 22.56
CA ASP A 197 11.12 -8.66 23.68
C ASP A 197 9.72 -8.23 24.20
N LEU A 198 9.69 -7.35 25.20
CA LEU A 198 8.51 -6.71 25.74
C LEU A 198 7.97 -5.65 24.76
N LEU A 199 6.68 -5.75 24.46
CA LEU A 199 5.99 -4.88 23.51
C LEU A 199 5.26 -3.76 24.23
N PHE A 200 6.05 -2.87 24.82
CA PHE A 200 5.58 -1.67 25.51
C PHE A 200 5.62 -0.45 24.59
N TYR A 201 4.58 0.38 24.65
CA TYR A 201 4.58 1.62 23.90
C TYR A 201 5.54 2.61 24.56
N GLY A 202 6.52 3.07 23.79
CA GLY A 202 7.57 3.93 24.32
C GLY A 202 8.67 3.20 25.06
N ARG A 203 8.81 1.88 24.89
CA ARG A 203 9.94 1.09 25.41
C ARG A 203 11.31 1.76 25.24
N SER A 204 11.54 2.44 24.12
CA SER A 204 12.83 3.08 23.82
C SER A 204 12.99 4.51 24.35
N TYR A 205 11.92 5.18 24.81
CA TYR A 205 11.94 6.61 25.17
C TYR A 205 11.13 6.98 26.42
N ARG A 206 10.43 6.03 27.04
CA ARG A 206 9.67 6.20 28.29
C ARG A 206 10.34 5.42 29.42
N PRO A 207 10.26 5.91 30.67
CA PRO A 207 10.59 5.10 31.85
C PRO A 207 9.76 3.81 31.87
N ILE A 208 10.35 2.69 32.30
CA ILE A 208 9.72 1.35 32.27
C ILE A 208 8.35 1.32 32.97
N HIS A 209 8.17 2.07 34.06
CA HIS A 209 6.89 2.11 34.79
C HIS A 209 5.76 2.88 34.08
N LEU A 210 6.05 3.55 32.96
CA LEU A 210 5.10 4.29 32.12
C LEU A 210 4.96 3.70 30.71
N ALA A 211 5.74 2.67 30.40
CA ALA A 211 5.81 2.03 29.09
C ALA A 211 4.77 0.90 28.99
#